data_AF-A0A1J3IEJ7-F1
#
_entry.id   AF-A0A1J3IEJ7-F1
#
_cell.length_a   1.000
_cell.length_b   1.000
_cell.length_c   1.000
_cell.angle_alpha   90.00
_cell.angle_beta   90.00
_cell.angle_gamma   90.00
#
_symmetry.space_group_name_H-M   'P 1'
#
loop_
_entity.id
_entity.type
_entity.pdbx_description
1 polymer ?
#
loop_
_entity_poly.entity_id
_entity_poly.type
_entity_poly.pdbx_seq_one_letter_code
_entity_poly.pdbx_strand_id
1 'polypeptide(L)'
;AMYGPVWRSLRRNLVQNMLSSNRLKEFGFARKSAMDKLIERIKSEARENEGLVWVLRNSRFAAFCVLLDMCFGVEMEEESIEKMDQMMTAILHTVDPKLHDYLPILTPLNSGERNRALKLRRDLVDFVVGFIEKRRKAIRNPGGSDETVSSFLYLDTLFNLRIIEGSETTPSDEDLVTLCSEFLNAGTDTTGAAIEWGIAELIANPGI
;
A
#
# COMPACT_ATOMS: atom_id res chain seq x y z
N ALA A 1 15.39 -10.41 -13.86
CA ALA A 1 15.75 -9.20 -13.09
C ALA A 1 17.22 -9.27 -12.71
N MET A 2 17.97 -8.17 -12.81
CA MET A 2 19.33 -8.13 -12.25
C MET A 2 19.21 -7.91 -10.74
N TYR A 3 19.54 -8.92 -9.94
CA TYR A 3 19.57 -8.87 -8.46
C TYR A 3 20.76 -8.03 -7.95
N GLY A 4 20.83 -6.78 -8.38
CA GLY A 4 21.92 -5.85 -8.11
C GLY A 4 21.92 -5.27 -6.69
N PRO A 5 22.89 -4.41 -6.37
CA PRO A 5 23.00 -3.75 -5.06
C PRO A 5 21.71 -3.03 -4.64
N VAL A 6 21.07 -2.30 -5.57
CA VAL A 6 19.80 -1.59 -5.35
C VAL A 6 18.72 -2.54 -4.80
N TRP A 7 18.43 -3.63 -5.53
CA TRP A 7 17.42 -4.61 -5.12
C TRP A 7 17.73 -5.23 -3.76
N ARG A 8 19.01 -5.56 -3.50
CA ARG A 8 19.45 -6.13 -2.22
C ARG A 8 19.23 -5.16 -1.07
N SER A 9 19.57 -3.89 -1.24
CA SER A 9 19.39 -2.84 -0.22
C SER A 9 17.91 -2.61 0.10
N LEU A 10 17.07 -2.45 -0.93
CA LEU A 10 15.63 -2.28 -0.78
C LEU A 10 14.99 -3.49 -0.10
N ARG A 11 15.29 -4.71 -0.57
CA ARG A 11 14.75 -5.94 0.02
C ARG A 11 15.20 -6.13 1.46
N ARG A 12 16.48 -5.85 1.76
CA ARG A 12 17.00 -5.94 3.13
C ARG A 12 16.27 -4.96 4.04
N ASN A 13 16.09 -3.71 3.60
CA ASN A 13 15.37 -2.69 4.35
C ASN A 13 13.94 -3.16 4.66
N LEU A 14 13.16 -3.58 3.64
CA LEU A 14 11.80 -4.05 3.82
C LEU A 14 11.71 -5.25 4.79
N VAL A 15 12.54 -6.27 4.59
CA VAL A 15 12.47 -7.51 5.38
C VAL A 15 12.89 -7.28 6.84
N GLN A 16 13.95 -6.52 7.08
CA GLN A 16 14.44 -6.28 8.45
C GLN A 16 13.51 -5.35 9.23
N ASN A 17 12.99 -4.31 8.56
CA ASN A 17 12.27 -3.25 9.23
C ASN A 17 10.76 -3.44 9.26
N MET A 18 10.14 -4.07 8.26
CA MET A 18 8.68 -4.22 8.22
C MET A 18 8.21 -5.65 8.41
N LEU A 19 8.91 -6.61 7.81
CA LEU A 19 8.45 -8.00 7.73
C LEU A 19 9.12 -8.91 8.78
N SER A 20 9.88 -8.34 9.73
CA SER A 20 10.44 -9.11 10.83
C SER A 20 9.37 -9.40 11.89
N SER A 21 9.47 -10.55 12.55
CA SER A 21 8.48 -11.01 13.53
C SER A 21 8.25 -10.01 14.68
N ASN A 22 9.31 -9.33 15.13
CA ASN A 22 9.22 -8.31 16.17
C ASN A 22 8.46 -7.08 15.68
N ARG A 23 8.76 -6.61 14.47
CA ARG A 23 8.10 -5.44 13.87
C ARG A 23 6.63 -5.71 13.59
N LEU A 24 6.30 -6.89 13.07
CA LEU A 24 4.90 -7.29 12.89
C LEU A 24 4.10 -7.28 14.20
N LYS A 25 4.72 -7.58 15.35
CA LYS A 25 4.03 -7.49 16.65
C LYS A 25 3.73 -6.05 17.06
N GLU A 26 4.59 -5.09 16.74
CA GLU A 26 4.39 -3.66 17.03
C GLU A 26 3.14 -3.11 16.32
N PHE A 27 2.85 -3.58 15.11
CA PHE A 27 1.63 -3.23 14.36
C PHE A 27 0.36 -3.98 14.82
N GLY A 28 0.34 -4.51 16.05
CA GLY A 28 -0.84 -5.16 16.60
C GLY A 28 -2.04 -4.21 16.73
N PHE A 29 -1.80 -2.96 17.13
CA PHE A 29 -2.84 -1.94 17.24
C PHE A 29 -3.45 -1.60 15.87
N ALA A 30 -2.59 -1.39 14.86
CA ALA A 30 -2.99 -1.15 13.47
C ALA A 30 -3.96 -2.21 12.95
N ARG A 31 -3.59 -3.49 13.13
CA ARG A 31 -4.42 -4.63 12.74
C ARG A 31 -5.75 -4.66 13.48
N LYS A 32 -5.75 -4.35 14.78
CA LYS A 32 -6.98 -4.30 15.57
C LYS A 32 -7.91 -3.20 15.09
N SER A 33 -7.39 -1.98 14.91
CA SER A 33 -8.17 -0.84 14.40
C SER A 33 -8.75 -1.12 13.02
N ALA A 34 -7.95 -1.67 12.10
CA ALA A 34 -8.43 -2.05 10.77
C ALA A 34 -9.49 -3.17 10.82
N MET A 35 -9.37 -4.12 11.75
CA MET A 35 -10.38 -5.15 11.97
C MET A 35 -11.69 -4.56 12.50
N ASP A 36 -11.62 -3.63 13.45
CA ASP A 36 -12.80 -2.94 13.98
C ASP A 36 -13.51 -2.16 12.86
N LYS A 37 -12.75 -1.44 12.02
CA LYS A 37 -13.28 -0.74 10.82
C LYS A 37 -13.92 -1.70 9.81
N LEU A 38 -13.28 -2.84 9.55
CA LEU A 38 -13.81 -3.88 8.66
C LEU A 38 -15.15 -4.43 9.17
N ILE A 39 -15.23 -4.74 10.46
CA ILE A 39 -16.44 -5.27 11.08
C ILE A 39 -17.59 -4.27 10.96
N GLU A 40 -17.35 -2.99 11.24
CA GLU A 40 -18.38 -1.96 11.10
C GLU A 40 -18.80 -1.74 9.64
N ARG A 41 -17.85 -1.77 8.69
CA ARG A 41 -18.16 -1.68 7.26
C ARG A 41 -19.01 -2.86 6.78
N ILE A 42 -18.67 -4.08 7.16
CA ILE A 42 -19.45 -5.29 6.84
C ILE A 42 -20.85 -5.20 7.45
N LYS A 43 -20.98 -4.76 8.72
CA LYS A 43 -22.28 -4.59 9.36
C LYS A 43 -23.14 -3.54 8.64
N SER A 44 -22.55 -2.43 8.19
CA SER A 44 -23.27 -1.42 7.42
C SER A 44 -23.74 -1.97 6.08
N GLU A 45 -22.83 -2.60 5.32
CA GLU A 45 -23.15 -3.18 4.01
C GLU A 45 -24.23 -4.27 4.14
N ALA A 46 -24.17 -5.11 5.17
CA ALA A 46 -25.19 -6.12 5.43
C ALA A 46 -26.56 -5.49 5.76
N ARG A 47 -26.61 -4.39 6.52
CA ARG A 47 -27.89 -3.71 6.83
C ARG A 47 -28.52 -3.09 5.58
N GLU A 48 -27.70 -2.58 4.69
CA GLU A 48 -28.14 -1.91 3.46
C GLU A 48 -28.55 -2.91 2.37
N ASN A 49 -27.96 -4.12 2.37
CA ASN A 49 -28.13 -5.11 1.30
C ASN A 49 -28.78 -6.42 1.78
N GLU A 50 -29.72 -6.36 2.72
CA GLU A 50 -30.50 -7.53 3.19
C GLU A 50 -29.64 -8.71 3.68
N GLY A 51 -28.50 -8.41 4.30
CA GLY A 51 -27.55 -9.38 4.82
C GLY A 51 -26.49 -9.84 3.81
N LEU A 52 -26.53 -9.37 2.56
CA LEU A 52 -25.51 -9.65 1.55
C LEU A 52 -24.29 -8.73 1.72
N VAL A 53 -23.10 -9.30 1.58
CA VAL A 53 -21.82 -8.62 1.79
C VAL A 53 -20.86 -9.02 0.67
N TRP A 54 -20.13 -8.05 0.13
CA TRP A 54 -19.09 -8.32 -0.84
C TRP A 54 -17.77 -8.63 -0.13
N VAL A 55 -17.43 -9.92 -0.02
CA VAL A 55 -16.25 -10.38 0.72
C VAL A 55 -14.95 -9.73 0.20
N LEU A 56 -14.62 -9.91 -1.09
CA LEU A 56 -13.37 -9.39 -1.66
C LEU A 56 -13.18 -7.88 -1.47
N ARG A 57 -14.22 -7.08 -1.74
CA ARG A 57 -14.20 -5.62 -1.57
C ARG A 57 -13.85 -5.24 -0.13
N ASN A 58 -14.53 -5.85 0.85
CA ASN A 58 -14.28 -5.57 2.26
C ASN A 58 -12.91 -6.09 2.72
N SER A 59 -12.51 -7.29 2.29
CA SER A 59 -11.19 -7.86 2.63
C SER A 59 -10.03 -7.05 2.05
N ARG A 60 -10.13 -6.59 0.79
CA ARG A 60 -9.16 -5.68 0.18
C ARG A 60 -9.08 -4.37 0.96
N PHE A 61 -10.22 -3.76 1.26
CA PHE A 61 -10.26 -2.50 2.02
C PHE A 61 -9.56 -2.63 3.38
N ALA A 62 -9.80 -3.72 4.11
CA ALA A 62 -9.14 -3.97 5.39
C ALA A 62 -7.63 -4.19 5.24
N ALA A 63 -7.20 -4.99 4.25
CA ALA A 63 -5.79 -5.22 3.97
C ALA A 63 -5.08 -3.90 3.62
N PHE A 64 -5.70 -3.09 2.76
CA PHE A 64 -5.20 -1.78 2.39
C PHE A 64 -5.10 -0.85 3.62
N CYS A 65 -6.12 -0.79 4.47
CA CYS A 65 -6.09 -0.01 5.72
C CYS A 65 -4.92 -0.40 6.64
N VAL A 66 -4.69 -1.71 6.85
CA VAL A 66 -3.57 -2.19 7.67
C VAL A 66 -2.24 -1.75 7.08
N LEU A 67 -2.04 -1.97 5.78
CA LEU A 67 -0.78 -1.64 5.11
C LEU A 67 -0.55 -0.13 5.06
N LEU A 68 -1.62 0.65 4.90
CA LEU A 68 -1.58 2.11 4.90
C LEU A 68 -1.16 2.64 6.28
N ASP A 69 -1.73 2.11 7.35
CA ASP A 69 -1.33 2.46 8.72
C ASP A 69 0.12 2.05 9.02
N MET A 70 0.52 0.84 8.62
CA MET A 70 1.92 0.39 8.72
C MET A 70 2.89 1.30 7.95
N CYS A 71 2.43 1.88 6.85
CA CYS A 71 3.26 2.67 5.94
C CYS A 71 3.36 4.15 6.35
N PHE A 72 2.22 4.77 6.67
CA PHE A 72 2.11 6.21 6.92
C PHE A 72 1.70 6.57 8.34
N GLY A 73 1.10 5.65 9.10
CA GLY A 73 0.63 5.89 10.47
C GLY A 73 -0.32 7.07 10.57
N VAL A 74 -1.06 7.34 9.49
CA VAL A 74 -2.02 8.42 9.41
C VAL A 74 -3.40 7.80 9.33
N GLU A 75 -4.28 8.25 10.23
CA GLU A 75 -5.70 8.01 10.07
C GLU A 75 -6.22 8.88 8.92
N MET A 76 -6.60 8.22 7.83
CA MET A 76 -7.20 8.83 6.65
C MET A 76 -8.71 8.61 6.68
N GLU A 77 -9.45 9.60 6.20
CA GLU A 77 -10.88 9.43 5.92
C GLU A 77 -11.08 8.33 4.87
N GLU A 78 -12.17 7.57 4.99
CA GLU A 78 -12.49 6.44 4.11
C GLU A 78 -12.47 6.84 2.62
N GLU A 79 -13.00 8.03 2.28
CA GLU A 79 -12.95 8.56 0.91
C GLU A 79 -11.50 8.74 0.41
N SER A 80 -10.60 9.21 1.26
CA SER A 80 -9.18 9.38 0.91
C SER A 80 -8.48 8.03 0.73
N ILE A 81 -8.84 7.03 1.55
CA ILE A 81 -8.33 5.66 1.42
C ILE A 81 -8.79 5.04 0.09
N GLU A 82 -10.09 5.11 -0.19
CA GLU A 82 -10.67 4.58 -1.42
C GLU A 82 -10.10 5.28 -2.65
N LYS A 83 -9.93 6.61 -2.59
CA LYS A 83 -9.28 7.37 -3.66
C LYS A 83 -7.85 6.88 -3.92
N MET A 84 -7.06 6.66 -2.88
CA MET A 84 -5.68 6.17 -3.01
C MET A 84 -5.62 4.77 -3.62
N ASP A 85 -6.46 3.84 -3.13
CA ASP A 85 -6.58 2.48 -3.67
C ASP A 85 -6.99 2.48 -5.14
N GLN A 86 -7.97 3.32 -5.51
CA GLN A 86 -8.41 3.49 -6.91
C GLN A 86 -7.30 4.05 -7.80
N MET A 87 -6.54 5.04 -7.33
CA MET A 87 -5.43 5.60 -8.09
C MET A 87 -4.33 4.57 -8.33
N MET A 88 -3.98 3.78 -7.30
CA MET A 88 -2.99 2.71 -7.41
C MET A 88 -3.46 1.60 -8.35
N THR A 89 -4.70 1.15 -8.20
CA THR A 89 -5.33 0.13 -9.06
C THR A 89 -5.38 0.60 -10.52
N ALA A 90 -5.74 1.86 -10.77
CA ALA A 90 -5.76 2.43 -12.11
C ALA A 90 -4.38 2.45 -12.77
N ILE A 91 -3.31 2.73 -12.00
CA ILE A 91 -1.93 2.66 -12.51
C ILE A 91 -1.58 1.22 -12.89
N LEU A 92 -1.89 0.24 -12.03
CA LEU A 92 -1.62 -1.18 -12.31
C LEU A 92 -2.28 -1.63 -13.62
N HIS A 93 -3.54 -1.26 -13.85
CA HIS A 93 -4.24 -1.59 -15.10
C HIS A 93 -3.63 -0.98 -16.36
N THR A 94 -2.96 0.18 -16.24
CA THR A 94 -2.24 0.79 -17.36
C THR A 94 -0.92 0.09 -17.69
N VAL A 95 -0.38 -0.71 -16.77
CA VAL A 95 0.88 -1.46 -16.96
C VAL A 95 0.67 -2.97 -17.09
N ASP A 96 -0.58 -3.44 -17.11
CA ASP A 96 -0.92 -4.83 -17.41
C ASP A 96 -0.29 -5.26 -18.74
N PRO A 97 0.29 -6.47 -18.85
CA PRO A 97 0.95 -6.92 -20.07
C PRO A 97 0.07 -6.74 -21.30
N LYS A 98 0.58 -6.02 -22.30
CA LYS A 98 -0.11 -5.72 -23.56
C LYS A 98 0.61 -6.39 -24.73
N LEU A 99 -0.05 -6.36 -25.88
CA LEU A 99 0.49 -6.95 -27.11
C LEU A 99 1.85 -6.37 -27.52
N HIS A 100 2.10 -5.08 -27.26
CA HIS A 100 3.37 -4.43 -27.61
C HIS A 100 4.55 -4.89 -26.74
N ASP A 101 4.30 -5.42 -25.54
CA ASP A 101 5.35 -6.00 -24.69
C ASP A 101 5.92 -7.30 -25.31
N TYR A 102 5.10 -8.01 -26.10
CA TYR A 102 5.49 -9.22 -26.81
C TYR A 102 5.90 -8.94 -28.27
N LEU A 103 5.38 -7.87 -28.86
CA LEU A 103 5.63 -7.45 -30.24
C LEU A 103 6.18 -6.02 -30.28
N PRO A 104 7.51 -5.82 -30.17
CA PRO A 104 8.13 -4.50 -30.07
C PRO A 104 7.80 -3.55 -31.22
N ILE A 105 7.44 -4.07 -32.40
CA ILE A 105 7.02 -3.26 -33.56
C ILE A 105 5.76 -2.42 -33.28
N LEU A 106 4.94 -2.83 -32.30
CA LEU A 106 3.72 -2.12 -31.90
C LEU A 106 3.96 -1.06 -30.80
N THR A 107 5.17 -0.94 -30.26
CA THR A 107 5.51 0.02 -29.19
C THR A 107 5.08 1.47 -29.49
N PRO A 108 5.24 2.01 -30.72
CA PRO A 108 4.83 3.38 -31.02
C PRO A 108 3.32 3.65 -30.83
N LEU A 109 2.48 2.62 -30.93
CA LEU A 109 1.03 2.72 -30.75
C LEU A 109 0.63 2.91 -29.27
N ASN A 110 1.54 2.65 -28.32
CA ASN A 110 1.28 2.74 -26.88
C ASN A 110 1.49 4.16 -26.28
N SER A 111 1.68 5.19 -27.10
CA SER A 111 1.93 6.55 -26.59
C SER A 111 0.77 7.08 -25.73
N GLY A 112 -0.48 6.73 -26.06
CA GLY A 112 -1.67 7.12 -25.30
C GLY A 112 -1.73 6.53 -23.90
N GLU A 113 -1.54 5.20 -23.76
CA GLU A 113 -1.61 4.55 -22.44
C GLU A 113 -0.41 4.95 -21.58
N ARG A 114 0.78 5.10 -22.18
CA ARG A 114 1.95 5.64 -21.47
C ARG A 114 1.69 7.04 -20.91
N ASN A 115 1.10 7.94 -21.70
CA ASN A 115 0.76 9.28 -21.22
C ASN A 115 -0.29 9.24 -20.10
N ARG A 116 -1.26 8.33 -20.17
CA ARG A 116 -2.24 8.09 -19.11
C ARG A 116 -1.58 7.57 -17.82
N ALA A 117 -0.69 6.58 -17.92
CA ALA A 117 0.05 6.04 -16.79
C ALA A 117 0.90 7.13 -16.11
N LEU A 118 1.61 7.95 -16.89
CA LEU A 118 2.40 9.07 -16.38
C LEU A 118 1.53 10.13 -15.68
N LYS A 119 0.32 10.39 -16.20
CA LYS A 119 -0.62 11.31 -15.55
C LYS A 119 -1.09 10.76 -14.20
N LEU A 120 -1.61 9.53 -14.17
CA LEU A 120 -2.05 8.87 -12.94
C LEU A 120 -0.92 8.81 -11.91
N ARG A 121 0.30 8.53 -12.37
CA ARG A 121 1.49 8.53 -11.52
C ARG A 121 1.76 9.89 -10.89
N ARG A 122 1.67 10.99 -11.65
CA ARG A 122 1.82 12.35 -11.10
C ARG A 122 0.73 12.64 -10.08
N ASP A 123 -0.53 12.36 -10.42
CA ASP A 123 -1.66 12.58 -9.52
C ASP A 123 -1.45 11.82 -8.20
N LEU A 124 -0.94 10.57 -8.25
CA LEU A 124 -0.62 9.77 -7.07
C LEU A 124 0.52 10.37 -6.25
N VAL A 125 1.58 10.85 -6.90
CA VAL A 125 2.68 11.54 -6.22
C VAL A 125 2.15 12.77 -5.50
N ASP A 126 1.41 13.63 -6.18
CA ASP A 126 0.84 14.86 -5.62
C ASP A 126 -0.06 14.57 -4.41
N PHE A 127 -0.86 13.50 -4.48
CA PHE A 127 -1.71 13.07 -3.38
C PHE A 127 -0.90 12.55 -2.18
N VAL A 128 0.13 11.73 -2.43
CA VAL A 128 0.86 11.03 -1.35
C VAL A 128 1.92 11.92 -0.68
N VAL A 129 2.54 12.85 -1.41
CA VAL A 129 3.60 13.74 -0.90
C VAL A 129 3.14 14.54 0.32
N GLY A 130 1.86 14.93 0.39
CA GLY A 130 1.31 15.59 1.57
C GLY A 130 1.49 14.78 2.86
N PHE A 131 1.30 13.46 2.81
CA PHE A 131 1.50 12.56 3.95
C PHE A 131 2.99 12.39 4.28
N ILE A 132 3.84 12.33 3.25
CA ILE A 132 5.29 12.25 3.41
C ILE A 132 5.81 13.48 4.17
N GLU A 133 5.41 14.67 3.74
CA GLU A 133 5.79 15.93 4.38
C GLU A 133 5.23 16.06 5.80
N LYS A 134 3.99 15.64 6.04
CA LYS A 134 3.40 15.60 7.38
C LYS A 134 4.26 14.72 8.30
N ARG A 135 4.67 13.53 7.86
CA ARG A 135 5.53 12.65 8.64
C ARG A 135 6.94 13.22 8.87
N ARG A 136 7.56 13.81 7.84
CA ARG A 136 8.87 14.50 7.98
C ARG A 136 8.84 15.57 9.07
N LYS A 137 7.77 16.39 9.09
CA LYS A 137 7.59 17.44 10.10
C LYS A 137 7.42 16.86 11.50
N ALA A 138 6.66 15.77 11.64
CA ALA A 138 6.48 15.09 12.92
C ALA A 138 7.80 14.53 13.49
N ILE A 139 8.65 13.94 12.64
CA ILE A 139 9.98 13.43 13.06
C ILE A 139 10.91 14.57 13.49
N ARG A 140 10.87 15.72 12.80
CA ARG A 140 11.73 16.87 13.12
C ARG A 140 11.30 17.59 14.39
N ASN A 141 10.00 17.57 14.71
CA ASN A 141 9.42 18.27 15.85
C ASN A 141 8.61 17.30 16.76
N PRO A 142 9.28 16.39 17.49
CA PRO A 142 8.62 15.35 18.29
C PRO A 142 7.83 15.87 19.52
N GLY A 143 7.87 17.18 19.81
CA GLY A 143 7.15 17.82 20.91
C GLY A 143 5.88 18.59 20.51
N GLY A 144 5.42 18.47 19.26
CA GLY A 144 4.13 19.02 18.80
C GLY A 144 2.97 18.15 19.29
N SER A 145 1.86 18.77 19.70
CA SER A 145 0.71 18.23 20.44
C SER A 145 -0.13 17.12 19.77
N ASP A 146 0.38 16.37 18.80
CA ASP A 146 -0.31 15.23 18.18
C ASP A 146 0.19 13.92 18.82
N GLU A 147 -0.42 13.57 19.94
CA GLU A 147 -0.03 12.49 20.87
C GLU A 147 -0.38 11.06 20.37
N THR A 148 -0.32 10.81 19.07
CA THR A 148 -0.52 9.47 18.48
C THR A 148 0.55 9.13 17.42
N VAL A 149 1.78 9.57 17.65
CA VAL A 149 2.91 9.20 16.77
C VAL A 149 3.15 7.69 16.92
N SER A 150 2.66 6.90 15.95
CA SER A 150 3.09 5.51 15.79
C SER A 150 4.62 5.46 15.88
N SER A 151 5.13 4.64 16.80
CA SER A 151 6.54 4.61 17.20
C SER A 151 7.48 4.23 16.05
N PHE A 152 6.95 3.63 14.99
CA PHE A 152 7.74 3.16 13.86
C PHE A 152 6.86 2.92 12.62
N LEU A 153 7.22 3.52 11.49
CA LEU A 153 6.54 3.34 10.21
C LEU A 153 7.49 2.89 9.10
N TYR A 154 6.97 2.23 8.07
CA TYR A 154 7.79 1.87 6.90
C TYR A 154 8.45 3.11 6.28
N LEU A 155 7.69 4.19 6.11
CA LEU A 155 8.18 5.44 5.54
C LEU A 155 9.40 6.00 6.29
N ASP A 156 9.45 5.85 7.61
CA ASP A 156 10.58 6.33 8.43
C ASP A 156 11.90 5.67 8.04
N THR A 157 11.82 4.39 7.65
CA THR A 157 12.97 3.57 7.25
C THR A 157 13.52 3.96 5.88
N LEU A 158 12.69 4.63 5.07
CA LEU A 158 13.02 5.01 3.70
C LEU A 158 13.72 6.36 3.65
N PHE A 159 13.42 7.30 4.56
CA PHE A 159 13.99 8.66 4.53
C PHE A 159 15.52 8.69 4.48
N ASN A 160 16.17 7.78 5.23
CA ASN A 160 17.63 7.71 5.32
C ASN A 160 18.19 6.46 4.63
N LEU A 161 17.41 5.81 3.76
CA LEU A 161 17.81 4.58 3.10
C LEU A 161 18.91 4.87 2.07
N ARG A 162 20.11 4.36 2.32
CA ARG A 162 21.22 4.42 1.36
C ARG A 162 21.13 3.22 0.43
N ILE A 163 20.70 3.46 -0.81
CA ILE A 163 20.47 2.40 -1.80
C ILE A 163 21.80 1.79 -2.27
N ILE A 164 22.84 2.62 -2.41
CA ILE A 164 24.21 2.22 -2.80
C ILE A 164 25.15 2.49 -1.64
N GLU A 165 25.88 1.46 -1.19
CA GLU A 165 26.91 1.62 -0.15
C GLU A 165 27.95 2.64 -0.59
N GLY A 166 28.14 3.70 0.21
CA GLY A 166 29.03 4.83 -0.11
C GLY A 166 28.37 5.99 -0.86
N SER A 167 27.11 5.88 -1.29
CA SER A 167 26.35 7.01 -1.82
C SER A 167 25.74 7.85 -0.69
N GLU A 168 25.77 9.17 -0.86
CA GLU A 168 25.09 10.13 0.01
C GLU A 168 23.64 10.42 -0.43
N THR A 169 23.20 9.87 -1.57
CA THR A 169 21.87 10.17 -2.11
C THR A 169 20.77 9.44 -1.34
N THR A 170 19.88 10.20 -0.72
CA THR A 170 18.63 9.69 -0.13
C THR A 170 17.53 9.58 -1.19
N PRO A 171 16.51 8.74 -0.99
CA PRO A 171 15.40 8.62 -1.94
C PRO A 171 14.67 9.94 -2.13
N SER A 172 14.28 10.24 -3.38
CA SER A 172 13.40 11.36 -3.71
C SER A 172 11.96 11.09 -3.26
N ASP A 173 11.11 12.12 -3.27
CA ASP A 173 9.69 11.94 -2.96
C ASP A 173 9.01 10.96 -3.92
N GLU A 174 9.38 10.98 -5.21
CA GLU A 174 8.88 10.00 -6.18
C GLU A 174 9.32 8.56 -5.82
N ASP A 175 10.57 8.37 -5.38
CA ASP A 175 11.07 7.07 -4.94
C ASP A 175 10.31 6.59 -3.71
N LEU A 176 10.09 7.46 -2.73
CA LEU A 176 9.31 7.14 -1.52
C LEU A 176 7.89 6.72 -1.88
N VAL A 177 7.19 7.49 -2.74
CA VAL A 177 5.85 7.11 -3.19
C VAL A 177 5.88 5.78 -3.93
N THR A 178 6.90 5.51 -4.76
CA THR A 178 7.04 4.21 -5.46
C THR A 178 7.13 3.06 -4.46
N LEU A 179 8.08 3.14 -3.51
CA LEU A 179 8.33 2.08 -2.53
C LEU A 179 7.13 1.84 -1.61
N CYS A 180 6.44 2.90 -1.19
CA CYS A 180 5.22 2.79 -0.40
C CYS A 180 4.08 2.16 -1.22
N SER A 181 3.92 2.55 -2.48
CA SER A 181 2.87 2.00 -3.37
C SER A 181 3.12 0.52 -3.66
N GLU A 182 4.37 0.10 -3.88
CA GLU A 182 4.73 -1.30 -4.04
C GLU A 182 4.37 -2.13 -2.80
N PHE A 183 4.65 -1.60 -1.59
CA PHE A 183 4.30 -2.25 -0.34
C PHE A 183 2.79 -2.43 -0.18
N LEU A 184 2.00 -1.39 -0.49
CA LEU A 184 0.54 -1.41 -0.40
C LEU A 184 -0.10 -2.37 -1.42
N ASN A 185 0.30 -2.27 -2.68
CA ASN A 185 -0.27 -3.07 -3.76
C ASN A 185 0.05 -4.56 -3.62
N ALA A 186 1.31 -4.89 -3.26
CA ALA A 186 1.72 -6.27 -3.13
C ALA A 186 0.97 -7.03 -2.03
N GLY A 187 0.54 -6.34 -0.98
CA GLY A 187 -0.17 -6.94 0.14
C GLY A 187 -1.70 -6.90 0.04
N THR A 188 -2.27 -5.91 -0.65
CA THR A 188 -3.74 -5.71 -0.67
C THR A 188 -4.46 -6.81 -1.45
N ASP A 189 -4.12 -6.99 -2.73
CA ASP A 189 -4.86 -7.86 -3.65
C ASP A 189 -4.68 -9.33 -3.29
N THR A 190 -3.45 -9.70 -2.93
CA THR A 190 -3.08 -11.07 -2.57
C THR A 190 -3.78 -11.50 -1.27
N THR A 191 -3.77 -10.65 -0.24
CA THR A 191 -4.44 -10.93 1.04
C THR A 191 -5.96 -10.92 0.88
N GLY A 192 -6.50 -9.95 0.13
CA GLY A 192 -7.94 -9.86 -0.15
C GLY A 192 -8.47 -11.12 -0.83
N ALA A 193 -7.78 -11.58 -1.88
CA ALA A 193 -8.14 -12.82 -2.57
C ALA A 193 -7.99 -14.05 -1.66
N ALA A 194 -6.93 -14.14 -0.85
CA ALA A 194 -6.75 -15.25 0.07
C ALA A 194 -7.89 -15.35 1.10
N ILE A 195 -8.37 -14.22 1.63
CA ILE A 195 -9.50 -14.18 2.55
C ILE A 195 -10.81 -14.57 1.84
N GLU A 196 -11.04 -14.06 0.63
CA GLU A 196 -12.21 -14.42 -0.18
C GLU A 196 -12.28 -15.94 -0.40
N TRP A 197 -11.19 -16.54 -0.86
CA TRP A 197 -11.12 -17.98 -1.05
C TRP A 197 -11.27 -18.77 0.25
N GLY A 198 -10.70 -18.27 1.34
CA GLY A 198 -10.88 -18.88 2.67
C GLY A 198 -12.34 -18.88 3.10
N ILE A 199 -13.06 -17.78 2.93
CA ILE A 199 -14.49 -17.68 3.25
C ILE A 199 -15.33 -18.55 2.32
N ALA A 200 -15.01 -18.58 1.02
CA ALA A 200 -15.70 -19.44 0.06
C ALA A 200 -15.57 -20.93 0.44
N GLU A 201 -14.39 -21.37 0.87
CA GLU A 201 -14.16 -22.74 1.31
C GLU A 201 -14.93 -23.09 2.59
N LEU A 202 -15.00 -22.16 3.55
CA LEU A 202 -15.79 -22.32 4.79
C LEU A 202 -17.28 -22.42 4.51
N ILE A 203 -17.79 -21.65 3.55
CA ILE A 203 -19.21 -21.72 3.13
C ILE A 203 -19.50 -23.04 2.42
N ALA A 204 -18.59 -23.48 1.54
CA ALA A 204 -18.74 -24.72 0.80
C ALA A 204 -18.61 -25.97 1.70
N ASN A 205 -17.87 -25.87 2.82
CA ASN A 205 -17.59 -26.98 3.73
C ASN A 205 -17.93 -26.63 5.20
N PRO A 206 -19.21 -26.60 5.60
CA PRO A 206 -19.63 -26.16 6.95
C PRO A 206 -19.18 -27.05 8.12
N GLY A 207 -18.53 -28.18 7.86
CA GLY A 207 -18.05 -29.12 8.89
C GLY A 207 -16.59 -28.93 9.31
N ILE A 208 -15.89 -27.98 8.70
CA ILE A 208 -14.53 -27.52 9.09
C ILE A 208 -14.67 -26.46 10.18
#